data_AF-D6GWI4-F1
#
_entry.id   AF-D6GWI4-F1
#
_cell.length_a   1.000
_cell.length_b   1.000
_cell.length_c   1.000
_cell.angle_alpha   90.00
_cell.angle_beta   90.00
_cell.angle_gamma   90.00
#
_symmetry.space_group_name_H-M   'P 1'
#
loop_
_entity.id
_entity.type
_entity.pdbx_description
1 polymer ?
#
loop_
_entity_poly.entity_id
_entity_poly.type
_entity_poly.pdbx_seq_one_letter_code
_entity_poly.pdbx_strand_id
1 'polypeptide(L)'
;MINRVLKRYELEKGAKVFIIIGLLLILISWILAIHYLTVNQIAKDRLALLLIPLIFTAIAAILLLVIKYRYTIFERYPYLMNLPSIIYRIGGGKDTKKQSIAFNMIFTVHSLVLTFLGLLSILLTLSIGSAAKVNSPFFYSYFVVIAALIISVFLIYRRIYIKLTS
;
A
#
# COMPACT_ATOMS: atom_id res chain seq x y z
N MET A 1 4.82 1.47 -33.61
CA MET A 1 4.80 1.10 -32.18
C MET A 1 3.70 0.05 -32.01
N ILE A 2 4.05 -1.22 -31.76
CA ILE A 2 3.05 -2.30 -31.68
C ILE A 2 2.29 -2.15 -30.37
N ASN A 3 1.00 -1.83 -30.43
CA ASN A 3 0.07 -1.90 -29.30
C ASN A 3 -0.02 -3.35 -28.82
N ARG A 4 0.89 -3.78 -27.95
CA ARG A 4 0.74 -5.05 -27.23
C ARG A 4 -0.33 -4.86 -26.17
N VAL A 5 -1.57 -5.17 -26.52
CA VAL A 5 -2.66 -5.28 -25.54
C VAL A 5 -2.32 -6.44 -24.60
N LEU A 6 -1.97 -6.14 -23.35
CA LEU A 6 -1.74 -7.17 -22.35
C LEU A 6 -3.06 -7.88 -22.04
N LYS A 7 -2.97 -9.19 -21.79
CA LYS A 7 -4.13 -9.96 -21.35
C LYS A 7 -4.48 -9.50 -19.93
N ARG A 8 -5.69 -8.98 -19.75
CA ARG A 8 -6.14 -8.44 -18.46
C ARG A 8 -6.50 -9.58 -17.52
N TYR A 9 -5.81 -9.65 -16.38
CA TYR A 9 -6.11 -10.57 -15.29
C TYR A 9 -6.73 -9.85 -14.11
N GLU A 10 -7.66 -10.54 -13.45
CA GLU A 10 -8.15 -10.12 -12.14
C GLU A 10 -7.02 -10.06 -11.11
N LEU A 11 -7.19 -9.20 -10.11
CA LEU A 11 -6.29 -9.13 -8.95
C LEU A 11 -6.19 -10.48 -8.26
N GLU A 12 -4.99 -10.83 -7.82
CA GLU A 12 -4.76 -12.02 -7.02
C GLU A 12 -5.64 -11.99 -5.76
N LYS A 13 -6.10 -13.17 -5.31
CA LYS A 13 -6.92 -13.28 -4.09
C LYS A 13 -6.24 -12.62 -2.89
N GLY A 14 -4.92 -12.77 -2.76
CA GLY A 14 -4.12 -12.10 -1.72
C GLY A 14 -4.18 -10.57 -1.79
N ALA A 15 -4.08 -10.00 -3.00
CA ALA A 15 -4.19 -8.55 -3.18
C ALA A 15 -5.57 -8.01 -2.79
N LYS A 16 -6.65 -8.73 -3.13
CA LYS A 16 -8.02 -8.38 -2.71
C LYS A 16 -8.15 -8.39 -1.18
N VAL A 17 -7.59 -9.41 -0.52
CA VAL A 17 -7.58 -9.50 0.95
C VAL A 17 -6.83 -8.33 1.59
N PHE A 18 -5.62 -8.01 1.10
CA PHE A 18 -4.85 -6.87 1.62
C PHE A 18 -5.56 -5.53 1.44
N ILE A 19 -6.27 -5.34 0.33
CA ILE A 19 -7.11 -4.13 0.14
C ILE A 19 -8.19 -4.03 1.22
N ILE A 20 -8.92 -5.12 1.46
CA ILE A 20 -9.99 -5.14 2.47
C ILE A 20 -9.41 -4.85 3.86
N ILE A 21 -8.32 -5.53 4.23
CA ILE A 21 -7.66 -5.32 5.54
C ILE A 21 -7.18 -3.87 5.66
N GLY A 22 -6.49 -3.33 4.65
CA GLY A 22 -6.00 -1.94 4.67
C GLY A 22 -7.13 -0.92 4.83
N LEU A 23 -8.26 -1.11 4.14
CA LEU A 23 -9.43 -0.26 4.30
C LEU A 23 -10.06 -0.36 5.69
N LEU A 24 -10.15 -1.56 6.25
CA LEU A 24 -10.63 -1.75 7.63
C LEU A 24 -9.72 -1.07 8.64
N LEU A 25 -8.40 -1.13 8.46
CA LEU A 25 -7.46 -0.47 9.35
C LEU A 25 -7.59 1.06 9.29
N ILE A 26 -7.80 1.64 8.10
CA ILE A 26 -8.07 3.08 7.95
C ILE A 26 -9.39 3.45 8.65
N LEU A 27 -10.43 2.63 8.52
CA LEU A 27 -11.70 2.84 9.22
C LEU A 27 -11.53 2.78 10.75
N ILE A 28 -10.75 1.82 11.26
CA ILE A 28 -10.41 1.74 12.69
C ILE A 28 -9.68 3.01 13.14
N SER A 29 -8.76 3.52 12.32
CA SER A 29 -8.07 4.79 12.60
C SER A 29 -9.03 5.97 12.72
N TRP A 30 -10.06 6.05 11.87
CA TRP A 30 -11.12 7.06 11.99
C TRP A 30 -11.93 6.91 13.29
N ILE A 31 -12.33 5.69 13.63
CA ILE A 31 -13.07 5.42 14.87
C ILE A 31 -12.24 5.83 16.09
N LEU A 32 -10.95 5.50 16.11
CA LEU A 32 -10.03 5.89 17.18
C LEU A 32 -9.89 7.40 17.29
N ALA A 33 -9.72 8.10 16.15
CA ALA A 33 -9.62 9.56 16.15
C ALA A 33 -10.88 10.21 16.74
N ILE A 34 -12.07 9.76 16.33
CA ILE A 34 -13.35 10.26 16.84
C ILE A 34 -13.50 9.96 18.34
N HIS A 35 -13.15 8.74 18.77
CA HIS A 35 -13.16 8.35 20.18
C HIS A 35 -12.27 9.25 21.03
N TYR A 36 -11.03 9.52 20.61
CA TYR A 36 -10.12 10.40 21.35
C TYR A 36 -10.59 11.86 21.38
N LEU A 37 -11.22 12.35 20.31
CA LEU A 37 -11.82 13.68 20.29
C LEU A 37 -12.99 13.83 21.27
N THR A 38 -13.80 12.79 21.41
CA THR A 38 -14.98 12.79 22.29
C THR A 38 -14.61 12.58 23.75
N VAL A 39 -13.70 11.64 24.04
CA VAL A 39 -13.38 11.24 25.41
C VAL A 39 -12.33 12.12 26.07
N ASN A 40 -11.23 12.45 25.38
CA ASN A 40 -10.07 13.05 26.05
C ASN A 40 -10.09 14.59 26.10
N GLN A 41 -11.08 15.26 25.51
CA GLN A 41 -11.15 16.73 25.43
C GLN A 41 -9.81 17.44 25.08
N ILE A 42 -8.87 16.76 24.41
CA ILE A 42 -7.55 17.31 24.10
C ILE A 42 -7.76 18.42 23.07
N ALA A 43 -7.81 19.68 23.50
CA ALA A 43 -8.10 20.83 22.64
C ALA A 43 -6.94 21.19 21.71
N LYS A 44 -5.69 20.86 22.09
CA LYS A 44 -4.50 21.29 21.33
C LYS A 44 -4.21 20.45 20.09
N ASP A 45 -4.59 19.18 20.06
CA ASP A 45 -4.21 18.24 18.98
C ASP A 45 -5.41 17.68 18.18
N ARG A 46 -6.60 18.29 18.31
CA ARG A 46 -7.83 17.83 17.62
C ARG A 46 -7.66 17.75 16.11
N LEU A 47 -6.98 18.75 15.55
CA LEU A 47 -6.77 18.85 14.11
C LEU A 47 -5.80 17.75 13.63
N ALA A 48 -4.74 17.47 14.40
CA ALA A 48 -3.80 16.41 14.10
C ALA A 48 -4.45 15.00 14.16
N LEU A 49 -5.32 14.76 15.14
CA LEU A 49 -6.08 13.51 15.27
C LEU A 49 -6.97 13.22 14.04
N LEU A 50 -7.57 14.25 13.44
CA LEU A 50 -8.39 14.10 12.22
C LEU A 50 -7.55 14.09 10.94
N LEU A 51 -6.43 14.82 10.90
CA LEU A 51 -5.56 14.88 9.74
C LEU A 51 -4.92 13.54 9.42
N ILE A 52 -4.54 12.74 10.42
CA ILE A 52 -3.93 11.43 10.20
C ILE A 52 -4.85 10.54 9.36
N PRO A 53 -6.03 10.10 9.84
CA PRO A 53 -6.87 9.21 9.07
C PRO A 53 -7.30 9.83 7.74
N LEU A 54 -7.43 11.16 7.66
CA LEU A 54 -7.74 11.87 6.41
C LEU A 54 -6.63 11.72 5.35
N ILE A 55 -5.37 12.02 5.70
CA ILE A 55 -4.22 11.90 4.80
C ILE A 55 -4.06 10.45 4.34
N PHE A 56 -4.15 9.49 5.26
CA PHE A 56 -4.05 8.07 4.94
C PHE A 56 -5.21 7.58 4.06
N THR A 57 -6.42 8.12 4.25
CA THR A 57 -7.57 7.86 3.36
C THR A 57 -7.31 8.40 1.95
N ALA A 58 -6.77 9.62 1.82
CA ALA A 58 -6.44 10.21 0.53
C ALA A 58 -5.38 9.40 -0.22
N ILE A 59 -4.31 9.00 0.47
CA ILE A 59 -3.25 8.14 -0.09
C ILE A 59 -3.84 6.79 -0.51
N ALA A 60 -4.69 6.18 0.33
CA ALA A 60 -5.36 4.92 0.03
C ALA A 60 -6.26 5.02 -1.21
N ALA A 61 -7.02 6.12 -1.34
CA ALA A 61 -7.87 6.36 -2.51
C ALA A 61 -7.03 6.46 -3.79
N ILE A 62 -5.90 7.19 -3.76
CA ILE A 62 -4.97 7.27 -4.90
C ILE A 62 -4.42 5.88 -5.23
N LEU A 63 -3.97 5.10 -4.24
CA LEU A 63 -3.48 3.74 -4.47
C LEU A 63 -4.54 2.84 -5.08
N LEU A 64 -5.80 2.91 -4.62
CA LEU A 64 -6.90 2.15 -5.18
C LEU A 64 -7.24 2.56 -6.62
N LEU A 65 -7.16 3.85 -6.95
CA LEU A 65 -7.31 4.34 -8.31
C LEU A 65 -6.19 3.78 -9.21
N VAL A 66 -4.94 3.79 -8.72
CA VAL A 66 -3.79 3.20 -9.43
C VAL A 66 -4.00 1.70 -9.66
N ILE A 67 -4.48 0.96 -8.65
CA ILE A 67 -4.80 -0.47 -8.75
C ILE A 67 -5.95 -0.70 -9.76
N LYS A 68 -7.00 0.12 -9.72
CA LYS A 68 -8.18 0.02 -10.61
C LYS A 68 -7.81 0.26 -12.07
N TYR A 69 -7.02 1.30 -12.33
CA TYR A 69 -6.62 1.71 -13.68
C TYR A 69 -5.28 1.14 -14.13
N ARG A 70 -4.73 0.15 -13.42
CA ARG A 70 -3.39 -0.42 -13.66
C ARG A 70 -3.07 -0.73 -15.12
N TYR A 71 -3.96 -1.43 -15.83
CA TYR A 71 -3.76 -1.80 -17.23
C TYR A 71 -3.83 -0.59 -18.15
N THR A 72 -4.76 0.35 -17.89
CA THR A 72 -4.87 1.60 -18.67
C THR A 72 -3.64 2.48 -18.49
N ILE A 73 -3.10 2.57 -17.27
CA ILE A 73 -1.86 3.31 -16.98
C ILE A 73 -0.69 2.65 -17.71
N PHE A 74 -0.59 1.32 -17.69
CA PHE A 74 0.47 0.60 -18.42
C PHE A 74 0.38 0.79 -19.94
N GLU A 75 -0.83 0.69 -20.50
CA GLU A 75 -1.07 0.84 -21.94
C GLU A 75 -0.76 2.28 -22.42
N ARG A 76 -1.10 3.31 -21.63
CA ARG A 76 -0.89 4.73 -22.00
C ARG A 76 0.47 5.30 -21.60
N TYR A 77 1.02 4.87 -20.47
CA TYR A 77 2.23 5.43 -19.87
C TYR A 77 3.19 4.31 -19.42
N PRO A 78 3.73 3.52 -20.37
CA PRO A 78 4.59 2.37 -20.05
C PRO A 78 5.86 2.77 -19.27
N TYR A 79 6.34 4.01 -19.45
CA TYR A 79 7.53 4.52 -18.77
C TYR A 79 7.34 4.73 -17.26
N LEU A 80 6.13 4.99 -16.77
CA LEU A 80 5.86 5.13 -15.33
C LEU A 80 6.05 3.82 -14.57
N MET A 81 6.00 2.70 -15.28
CA MET A 81 6.20 1.36 -14.74
C MET A 81 7.63 0.86 -14.90
N ASN A 82 8.55 1.61 -15.54
CA ASN A 82 9.95 1.20 -15.69
C ASN A 82 10.78 1.31 -14.40
N LEU A 83 10.17 1.75 -13.30
CA LEU A 83 10.83 2.01 -12.02
C LEU A 83 11.28 0.76 -11.25
N PRO A 84 10.68 -0.44 -11.40
CA PRO A 84 11.35 -1.68 -11.08
C PRO A 84 12.04 -2.20 -12.34
N SER A 85 13.38 -2.26 -12.35
CA SER A 85 14.21 -2.92 -13.37
C SER A 85 13.77 -4.36 -13.72
N ILE A 86 13.00 -4.98 -12.83
CA ILE A 86 12.29 -6.26 -13.01
C ILE A 86 11.32 -6.21 -14.21
N ILE A 87 10.55 -5.12 -14.40
CA ILE A 87 9.61 -4.98 -15.54
C ILE A 87 10.36 -4.89 -16.87
N TYR A 88 11.53 -4.26 -16.89
CA TYR A 88 12.37 -4.17 -18.10
C TYR A 88 12.90 -5.56 -18.52
N ARG A 89 13.30 -6.41 -17.58
CA ARG A 89 13.68 -7.81 -17.87
C ARG A 89 12.50 -8.67 -18.33
N ILE A 90 11.31 -8.44 -17.77
CA ILE A 90 10.08 -9.12 -18.19
C ILE A 90 9.62 -8.65 -19.58
N GLY A 91 9.82 -7.36 -19.90
CA GLY A 91 9.48 -6.70 -21.17
C GLY A 91 10.25 -7.22 -22.38
N GLY A 92 11.44 -7.78 -22.17
CA GLY A 92 12.26 -8.41 -23.22
C GLY A 92 11.71 -9.74 -23.74
N GLY A 93 10.84 -10.41 -22.97
CA GLY A 93 10.20 -11.65 -23.40
C GLY A 93 9.05 -11.43 -24.39
N LYS A 94 8.92 -12.29 -25.40
CA LYS A 94 7.78 -12.27 -26.35
C LYS A 94 6.46 -12.78 -25.72
N ASP A 95 6.50 -13.33 -24.50
CA ASP A 95 5.36 -13.97 -23.85
C ASP A 95 4.52 -12.99 -23.00
N THR A 96 3.46 -12.45 -23.61
CA THR A 96 2.52 -11.51 -22.99
C THR A 96 1.80 -12.08 -21.77
N LYS A 97 1.69 -13.41 -21.64
CA LYS A 97 1.04 -14.08 -20.50
C LYS A 97 1.90 -13.96 -19.25
N LYS A 98 3.20 -14.26 -19.35
CA LYS A 98 4.16 -14.10 -18.24
C LYS A 98 4.27 -12.64 -17.78
N GLN A 99 4.26 -11.71 -18.73
CA GLN A 99 4.26 -10.26 -18.45
C GLN A 99 3.04 -9.84 -17.63
N SER A 100 1.85 -10.29 -18.03
CA SER A 100 0.61 -9.94 -17.34
C SER A 100 0.52 -10.55 -15.92
N ILE A 101 1.06 -11.76 -15.71
CA ILE A 101 1.14 -12.39 -14.39
C ILE A 101 2.09 -11.63 -13.47
N ALA A 102 3.30 -11.30 -13.95
CA ALA A 102 4.25 -10.52 -13.19
C ALA A 102 3.70 -9.14 -12.80
N PHE A 103 3.04 -8.50 -13.75
CA PHE A 103 2.35 -7.23 -13.55
C PHE A 103 1.33 -7.33 -12.42
N ASN A 104 0.49 -8.37 -12.42
CA ASN A 104 -0.50 -8.57 -11.37
C ASN A 104 0.14 -8.77 -9.98
N MET A 105 1.27 -9.46 -9.89
CA MET A 105 2.02 -9.63 -8.65
C MET A 105 2.62 -8.33 -8.11
N ILE A 106 3.04 -7.41 -8.98
CA ILE A 106 3.51 -6.09 -8.56
C ILE A 106 2.38 -5.30 -7.90
N PHE A 107 1.15 -5.44 -8.38
CA PHE A 107 -0.01 -4.82 -7.74
C PHE A 107 -0.38 -5.48 -6.39
N THR A 108 -0.05 -6.76 -6.18
CA THR A 108 -0.11 -7.38 -4.85
C THR A 108 0.81 -6.66 -3.85
N VAL A 109 2.00 -6.21 -4.28
CA VAL A 109 2.89 -5.38 -3.44
C VAL A 109 2.23 -4.04 -3.08
N HIS A 110 1.57 -3.39 -4.03
CA HIS A 110 0.88 -2.12 -3.79
C HIS A 110 -0.30 -2.30 -2.81
N SER A 111 -1.05 -3.39 -2.92
CA SER A 111 -2.10 -3.75 -1.94
C SER A 111 -1.52 -4.03 -0.55
N LEU A 112 -0.34 -4.63 -0.47
CA LEU A 112 0.34 -4.84 0.82
C LEU A 112 0.75 -3.49 1.44
N VAL A 113 1.34 -2.59 0.66
CA VAL A 113 1.69 -1.23 1.11
C VAL A 113 0.47 -0.52 1.69
N LEU A 114 -0.69 -0.64 1.06
CA LEU A 114 -1.95 -0.09 1.58
C LEU A 114 -2.29 -0.63 2.99
N THR A 115 -2.06 -1.93 3.23
CA THR A 115 -2.27 -2.52 4.57
C THR A 115 -1.35 -1.89 5.62
N PHE A 116 -0.06 -1.75 5.29
CA PHE A 116 0.93 -1.16 6.18
C PHE A 116 0.66 0.33 6.45
N LEU A 117 0.18 1.07 5.45
CA LEU A 117 -0.29 2.44 5.63
C LEU A 117 -1.47 2.50 6.62
N GLY A 118 -2.42 1.56 6.53
CA GLY A 118 -3.49 1.43 7.52
C GLY A 118 -2.98 1.18 8.94
N LEU A 119 -2.01 0.29 9.12
CA LEU A 119 -1.37 0.04 10.41
C LEU A 119 -0.65 1.29 10.96
N LEU A 120 0.09 1.99 10.11
CA LEU A 120 0.76 3.24 10.49
C LEU A 120 -0.23 4.32 10.92
N SER A 121 -1.35 4.46 10.21
CA SER A 121 -2.42 5.40 10.57
C SER A 121 -2.95 5.14 11.98
N ILE A 122 -3.19 3.87 12.33
CA ILE A 122 -3.65 3.48 13.68
C ILE A 122 -2.59 3.85 14.73
N LEU A 123 -1.33 3.46 14.52
CA LEU A 123 -0.25 3.73 15.48
C LEU A 123 -0.05 5.23 15.72
N LEU A 124 -0.09 6.03 14.65
CA LEU A 124 -0.03 7.50 14.71
C LEU A 124 -1.21 8.06 15.50
N THR A 125 -2.43 7.58 15.22
CA THR A 125 -3.64 8.02 15.93
C THR A 125 -3.57 7.69 17.42
N LEU A 126 -3.09 6.50 17.79
CA LEU A 126 -2.91 6.08 19.18
C LEU A 126 -1.85 6.93 19.89
N SER A 127 -0.75 7.27 19.20
CA SER A 127 0.34 8.05 19.80
C SER A 127 -0.09 9.49 20.09
N ILE A 128 -0.84 10.11 19.18
CA ILE A 128 -1.40 11.45 19.43
C ILE A 128 -2.51 11.39 20.48
N GLY A 129 -3.40 10.40 20.40
CA GLY A 129 -4.56 10.30 21.30
C GLY A 129 -4.23 9.97 22.75
N SER A 130 -3.09 9.33 23.01
CA SER A 130 -2.68 8.89 24.35
C SER A 130 -1.94 9.95 25.19
N ALA A 131 -1.76 11.18 24.70
CA ALA A 131 -0.94 12.21 25.35
C ALA A 131 0.48 11.74 25.72
N ALA A 132 0.96 10.66 25.08
CA ALA A 132 2.15 9.97 25.51
C ALA A 132 3.38 10.74 25.07
N LYS A 133 4.12 11.26 26.06
CA LYS A 133 5.49 11.74 25.96
C LYS A 133 6.30 10.85 25.00
N VAL A 134 7.26 11.45 24.31
CA VAL A 134 8.20 10.89 23.31
C VAL A 134 8.81 9.51 23.66
N ASN A 135 8.70 9.04 24.92
CA ASN A 135 9.08 7.70 25.40
C ASN A 135 7.95 6.65 25.36
N SER A 136 6.88 6.84 24.57
CA SER A 136 5.81 5.84 24.50
C SER A 136 6.28 4.57 23.76
N PRO A 137 5.81 3.37 24.16
CA PRO A 137 6.14 2.12 23.49
C PRO A 137 5.70 2.09 22.00
N PHE A 138 4.89 3.05 21.56
CA PHE A 138 4.49 3.20 20.17
C PHE A 138 5.60 3.77 19.27
N PHE A 139 6.61 4.47 19.82
CA PHE A 139 7.68 5.03 18.99
C PHE A 139 8.50 3.93 18.29
N TYR A 140 8.83 2.86 19.02
CA TYR A 140 9.55 1.71 18.46
C TYR A 140 8.69 0.87 17.50
N SER A 141 7.37 0.85 17.67
CA SER A 141 6.49 0.08 16.79
C SER A 141 6.41 0.67 15.38
N TYR A 142 6.64 1.97 15.19
CA TYR A 142 6.79 2.55 13.83
C TYR A 142 7.95 1.95 13.07
N PHE A 143 9.13 1.88 13.70
CA PHE A 143 10.32 1.32 13.06
C PHE A 143 10.12 -0.15 12.73
N VAL A 144 9.44 -0.91 13.60
CA VAL A 144 9.11 -2.31 13.34
C VAL A 144 8.16 -2.45 12.15
N VAL A 145 7.11 -1.62 12.06
CA VAL A 145 6.16 -1.64 10.94
C VAL A 145 6.83 -1.24 9.62
N ILE A 146 7.69 -0.21 9.64
CA ILE A 146 8.45 0.22 8.47
C ILE A 146 9.46 -0.86 8.04
N ALA A 147 10.21 -1.45 8.97
CA ALA A 147 11.14 -2.52 8.67
C ALA A 147 10.42 -3.76 8.10
N ALA A 148 9.29 -4.15 8.71
CA ALA A 148 8.47 -5.24 8.22
C ALA A 148 7.90 -4.97 6.83
N LEU A 149 7.52 -3.72 6.51
CA LEU A 149 7.13 -3.32 5.16
C LEU A 149 8.27 -3.51 4.17
N ILE A 150 9.46 -2.97 4.46
CA ILE A 150 10.63 -3.06 3.58
C ILE A 150 10.99 -4.53 3.31
N ILE A 151 11.05 -5.35 4.37
CA ILE A 151 11.34 -6.79 4.26
C ILE A 151 10.27 -7.49 3.43
N SER A 152 8.98 -7.24 3.68
CA SER A 152 7.89 -7.90 2.96
C SER A 152 7.86 -7.52 1.48
N VAL A 153 8.09 -6.23 1.18
CA VAL A 153 8.24 -5.73 -0.20
C VAL A 153 9.42 -6.41 -0.89
N PHE A 154 10.58 -6.47 -0.23
CA PHE A 154 11.78 -7.13 -0.76
C PHE A 154 11.54 -8.62 -1.04
N LEU A 155 10.94 -9.35 -0.10
CA LEU A 155 10.66 -10.79 -0.24
C LEU A 155 9.70 -11.07 -1.40
N ILE A 156 8.66 -10.24 -1.58
CA ILE A 156 7.73 -10.39 -2.68
C ILE A 156 8.41 -10.08 -4.02
N TYR A 157 9.19 -9.00 -4.11
CA TYR A 157 9.96 -8.72 -5.33
C TYR A 157 10.94 -9.83 -5.68
N ARG A 158 11.64 -10.40 -4.68
CA ARG A 158 12.52 -11.55 -4.87
C ARG A 158 11.74 -12.76 -5.39
N ARG A 159 10.57 -13.05 -4.82
CA ARG A 159 9.69 -14.15 -5.27
C ARG A 159 9.23 -13.96 -6.72
N ILE A 160 8.84 -12.74 -7.08
CA ILE A 160 8.46 -12.37 -8.44
C ILE A 160 9.64 -12.65 -9.38
N TYR A 161 10.84 -12.17 -9.03
CA TYR A 161 12.04 -12.38 -9.83
C TYR A 161 12.32 -13.87 -10.07
N ILE A 162 12.36 -14.68 -9.01
CA ILE A 162 12.64 -16.13 -9.11
C ILE A 162 11.64 -16.81 -10.05
N LYS A 163 10.34 -16.55 -9.88
CA LYS A 163 9.27 -17.17 -10.67
C LYS A 163 9.34 -16.82 -12.17
N LEU A 164 10.00 -15.72 -12.51
CA LEU A 164 10.14 -15.25 -13.89
C LEU A 164 11.41 -15.76 -14.56
N THR A 165 12.43 -16.08 -13.77
CA THR A 165 13.72 -16.63 -14.25
C THR A 165 13.77 -18.16 -14.28
N SER A 166 12.86 -18.84 -13.56
CA SER A 166 12.64 -20.29 -13.63
C SER A 166 11.71 -20.68 -14.78
#